data_AF-K9SPR5-F1
#
_entry.id   AF-K9SPR5-F1
#
_cell.length_a   1.000
_cell.length_b   1.000
_cell.length_c   1.000
_cell.angle_alpha   90.00
_cell.angle_beta   90.00
_cell.angle_gamma   90.00
#
_symmetry.space_group_name_H-M   'P 1'
#
loop_
_entity.id
_entity.type
_entity.pdbx_description
1 polymer ?
#
loop_
_entity_poly.entity_id
_entity_poly.type
_entity_poly.pdbx_seq_one_letter_code
_entity_poly.pdbx_strand_id
1 'polypeptide(L)'
;MPANYRPQATDTSPITDQFEFALLRQRTNSDRLKMSAGLTQSIRQLCLAGWQQNQPHWSKAQLAQKLAQAFLGDDVPGGFVPQGNAMSWIQDSITLALQLQEILTTLAIPHYITNGIAASAYGEPRSTRDLDVVISISLTELDLLVERLKSAGFYVPGIEDVRNGTMHSVGSGTI
;
A
#
# COMPACT_ATOMS: atom_id res chain seq x y z
N MET A 1 -6.21 24.83 -18.78
CA MET A 1 -6.60 23.43 -19.08
C MET A 1 -6.55 23.22 -20.58
N PRO A 2 -6.24 22.01 -21.09
CA PRO A 2 -6.36 21.70 -22.52
C PRO A 2 -7.78 21.95 -23.04
N ALA A 3 -7.92 22.27 -24.33
CA ALA A 3 -9.22 22.62 -24.94
C ALA A 3 -10.28 21.50 -24.85
N ASN A 4 -9.85 20.24 -24.69
CA ASN A 4 -10.72 19.06 -24.59
C ASN A 4 -10.73 18.45 -23.17
N TYR A 5 -10.43 19.24 -22.14
CA TYR A 5 -10.45 18.77 -20.76
C TYR A 5 -11.87 18.32 -20.35
N ARG A 6 -11.97 17.13 -19.77
CA ARG A 6 -13.18 16.60 -19.16
C ARG A 6 -12.99 16.56 -17.64
N PRO A 7 -14.00 16.95 -16.85
CA PRO A 7 -13.90 16.87 -15.40
C PRO A 7 -13.64 15.46 -14.89
N GLN A 8 -13.06 15.36 -13.70
CA GLN A 8 -12.76 14.06 -13.07
C GLN A 8 -14.02 13.26 -12.70
N ALA A 9 -15.15 13.93 -12.46
CA ALA A 9 -16.43 13.31 -12.16
C ALA A 9 -17.59 14.04 -12.84
N THR A 10 -18.73 13.36 -13.01
CA THR A 10 -19.91 13.91 -13.71
C THR A 10 -20.57 15.08 -12.99
N ASP A 11 -20.36 15.19 -11.68
CA ASP A 11 -20.84 16.24 -10.79
C ASP A 11 -19.80 17.32 -10.51
N THR A 12 -18.61 17.24 -11.11
CA THR A 12 -17.53 18.22 -10.98
C THR A 12 -17.48 19.14 -12.21
N SER A 13 -17.34 20.46 -11.99
CA SER A 13 -17.15 21.41 -13.09
C SER A 13 -15.66 21.51 -13.47
N PRO A 14 -15.31 21.84 -14.73
CA PRO A 14 -13.91 22.08 -15.12
C PRO A 14 -13.20 23.15 -14.29
N ILE A 15 -13.96 24.13 -13.79
CA ILE A 15 -13.45 25.21 -12.93
C ILE A 15 -13.12 24.67 -11.53
N THR A 16 -13.95 23.77 -11.01
CA THR A 16 -13.71 23.09 -9.72
C THR A 16 -12.42 22.29 -9.77
N ASP A 17 -12.23 21.44 -10.80
CA ASP A 17 -10.98 20.69 -10.96
C ASP A 17 -9.76 21.60 -11.09
N GLN A 18 -9.90 22.70 -11.85
CA GLN A 18 -8.81 23.67 -11.99
C GLN A 18 -8.43 24.29 -10.63
N PHE A 19 -9.42 24.62 -9.81
CA PHE A 19 -9.21 25.15 -8.47
C PHE A 19 -8.55 24.11 -7.56
N GLU A 20 -9.04 22.87 -7.54
CA GLU A 20 -8.48 21.78 -6.74
C GLU A 20 -7.05 21.45 -7.15
N PHE A 21 -6.76 21.38 -8.45
CA PHE A 21 -5.40 21.21 -8.95
C PHE A 21 -4.48 22.37 -8.58
N ALA A 22 -4.98 23.61 -8.57
CA ALA A 22 -4.21 24.74 -8.11
C ALA A 22 -3.85 24.61 -6.63
N LEU A 23 -4.79 24.19 -5.78
CA LEU A 23 -4.54 23.92 -4.36
C LEU A 23 -3.55 22.77 -4.15
N LEU A 24 -3.70 21.66 -4.88
CA LEU A 24 -2.79 20.51 -4.80
C LEU A 24 -1.37 20.86 -5.25
N ARG A 25 -1.22 21.68 -6.29
CA ARG A 25 0.09 22.15 -6.76
C ARG A 25 0.83 23.03 -5.74
N GLN A 26 0.12 23.67 -4.82
CA GLN A 26 0.72 24.44 -3.72
C GLN A 26 1.21 23.55 -2.57
N ARG A 27 0.87 22.26 -2.56
CA ARG A 27 1.30 21.30 -1.53
C ARG A 27 2.66 20.71 -1.84
N THR A 28 3.46 20.48 -0.81
CA THR A 28 4.70 19.71 -0.92
C THR A 28 4.40 18.22 -1.11
N ASN A 29 5.38 17.44 -1.56
CA ASN A 29 5.25 15.98 -1.64
C ASN A 29 4.94 15.38 -0.25
N SER A 30 5.51 15.94 0.82
CA SER A 30 5.23 15.49 2.19
C SER A 30 3.77 15.73 2.59
N ASP A 31 3.20 16.87 2.22
CA ASP A 31 1.80 17.17 2.49
C ASP A 31 0.87 16.20 1.75
N ARG A 32 1.16 15.93 0.48
CA ARG A 32 0.37 14.99 -0.34
C ARG A 32 0.45 13.57 0.20
N LEU A 33 1.63 13.15 0.66
CA LEU A 33 1.83 11.88 1.34
C LEU A 33 1.00 11.81 2.65
N LYS A 34 1.02 12.86 3.48
CA LYS A 34 0.17 12.92 4.69
C LYS A 34 -1.33 12.83 4.36
N MET A 35 -1.77 13.48 3.29
CA MET A 35 -3.15 13.38 2.80
C MET A 35 -3.49 11.93 2.40
N SER A 36 -2.61 11.27 1.65
CA SER A 36 -2.79 9.86 1.24
C SER A 36 -2.81 8.88 2.42
N ALA A 37 -1.95 9.09 3.43
CA ALA A 37 -2.00 8.32 4.68
C ALA A 37 -3.33 8.52 5.40
N GLY A 38 -3.79 9.76 5.55
CA GLY A 38 -5.09 10.08 6.15
C GLY A 38 -6.25 9.41 5.43
N LEU A 39 -6.31 9.51 4.09
CA LEU A 39 -7.33 8.84 3.27
C LEU A 39 -7.32 7.32 3.48
N THR A 40 -6.13 6.70 3.47
CA THR A 40 -5.98 5.25 3.66
C THR A 40 -6.47 4.82 5.04
N GLN A 41 -6.07 5.53 6.10
CA GLN A 41 -6.48 5.24 7.47
C GLN A 41 -7.99 5.42 7.63
N SER A 42 -8.57 6.52 7.15
CA SER A 42 -10.00 6.82 7.27
C SER A 42 -10.87 5.80 6.53
N ILE A 43 -10.50 5.40 5.32
CA ILE A 43 -11.25 4.37 4.57
C ILE A 43 -11.22 3.03 5.32
N ARG A 44 -10.06 2.62 5.85
CA ARG A 44 -9.96 1.37 6.61
C ARG A 44 -10.75 1.43 7.93
N GLN A 45 -10.71 2.56 8.63
CA GLN A 45 -11.53 2.79 9.82
C GLN A 45 -13.03 2.70 9.50
N LEU A 46 -13.47 3.28 8.39
CA LEU A 46 -14.87 3.22 7.95
C LEU A 46 -15.28 1.77 7.64
N CYS A 47 -14.44 1.00 6.95
CA CYS A 47 -14.69 -0.42 6.70
C CYS A 47 -14.81 -1.23 7.99
N LEU A 48 -13.89 -1.02 8.94
CA LEU A 48 -13.93 -1.69 10.25
C LEU A 48 -15.20 -1.35 11.04
N ALA A 49 -15.58 -0.06 11.08
CA ALA A 49 -16.80 0.39 11.73
C ALA A 49 -18.05 -0.24 11.09
N GLY A 50 -18.09 -0.28 9.75
CA GLY A 50 -19.17 -0.94 9.01
C GLY A 50 -19.29 -2.43 9.32
N TRP A 51 -18.17 -3.17 9.42
CA TRP A 51 -18.23 -4.58 9.83
C TRP A 51 -18.68 -4.76 11.27
N GLN A 52 -18.18 -3.95 12.20
CA GLN A 52 -18.60 -4.00 13.61
C GLN A 52 -20.09 -3.72 13.78
N GLN A 53 -20.63 -2.76 13.01
CA GLN A 53 -22.06 -2.43 13.05
C GLN A 53 -22.92 -3.57 12.48
N ASN A 54 -22.50 -4.17 11.36
CA ASN A 54 -23.27 -5.22 10.70
C ASN A 54 -23.09 -6.60 11.34
N GLN A 55 -22.02 -6.81 12.10
CA GLN A 55 -21.68 -8.08 12.75
C GLN A 55 -21.27 -7.87 14.22
N PRO A 56 -22.20 -7.39 15.07
CA PRO A 56 -21.87 -6.98 16.45
C PRO A 56 -21.42 -8.13 17.35
N HIS A 57 -21.66 -9.38 16.96
CA HIS A 57 -21.27 -10.58 17.68
C HIS A 57 -19.87 -11.11 17.30
N TRP A 58 -19.22 -10.52 16.29
CA TRP A 58 -17.87 -10.93 15.91
C TRP A 58 -16.86 -10.56 16.99
N SER A 59 -16.09 -11.55 17.42
CA SER A 59 -14.89 -11.34 18.22
C SER A 59 -13.82 -10.58 17.45
N LYS A 60 -12.86 -10.00 18.17
CA LYS A 60 -11.68 -9.35 17.56
C LYS A 60 -10.92 -10.29 16.63
N ALA A 61 -10.83 -11.58 16.96
CA ALA A 61 -10.15 -12.58 16.13
C ALA A 61 -10.88 -12.80 14.79
N GLN A 62 -12.22 -12.82 14.79
CA GLN A 62 -13.02 -12.95 13.57
C GLN A 62 -12.88 -11.71 12.67
N LEU A 63 -12.87 -10.51 13.26
CA LEU A 63 -12.60 -9.27 12.53
C LEU A 63 -11.19 -9.28 11.91
N ALA A 64 -10.18 -9.70 12.68
CA ALA A 64 -8.81 -9.84 12.21
C ALA A 64 -8.73 -10.80 11.01
N GLN A 65 -9.39 -11.96 11.12
CA GLN A 65 -9.47 -12.94 10.04
C GLN A 65 -10.12 -12.38 8.79
N LYS A 66 -11.24 -11.65 8.95
CA LYS A 66 -11.94 -11.04 7.82
C LYS A 66 -11.09 -9.98 7.11
N LEU A 67 -10.33 -9.19 7.88
CA LEU A 67 -9.39 -8.23 7.33
C LEU A 67 -8.26 -8.93 6.55
N ALA A 68 -7.67 -9.99 7.12
CA ALA A 68 -6.63 -10.75 6.44
C ALA A 68 -7.14 -11.36 5.13
N GLN A 69 -8.36 -11.89 5.11
CA GLN A 69 -9.01 -12.34 3.88
C GLN A 69 -9.23 -11.21 2.88
N ALA A 70 -9.66 -10.02 3.34
CA ALA A 70 -9.86 -8.88 2.46
C ALA A 70 -8.55 -8.36 1.84
N PHE A 71 -7.42 -8.51 2.55
CA PHE A 71 -6.11 -8.04 2.07
C PHE A 71 -5.32 -9.10 1.31
N LEU A 72 -5.36 -10.36 1.72
CA LEU A 72 -4.58 -11.42 1.08
C LEU A 72 -5.39 -12.21 0.04
N GLY A 73 -6.73 -12.09 0.04
CA GLY A 73 -7.57 -12.83 -0.90
C GLY A 73 -7.38 -14.34 -0.77
N ASP A 74 -7.06 -14.99 -1.88
CA ASP A 74 -6.80 -16.44 -1.94
C ASP A 74 -5.41 -16.82 -1.39
N ASP A 75 -4.53 -15.83 -1.15
CA ASP A 75 -3.17 -16.05 -0.63
C ASP A 75 -3.10 -16.17 0.90
N VAL A 76 -4.24 -16.19 1.60
CA VAL A 76 -4.25 -16.39 3.07
C VAL A 76 -3.70 -17.79 3.39
N PRO A 77 -2.58 -17.91 4.11
CA PRO A 77 -2.03 -19.22 4.45
C PRO A 77 -2.98 -20.03 5.33
N GLY A 78 -3.02 -21.35 5.14
CA GLY A 78 -3.78 -22.26 6.00
C GLY A 78 -3.36 -22.13 7.46
N GLY A 79 -4.32 -21.87 8.35
CA GLY A 79 -4.04 -21.67 9.78
C GLY A 79 -3.39 -20.32 10.12
N PHE A 80 -3.31 -19.37 9.18
CA PHE A 80 -2.86 -18.02 9.48
C PHE A 80 -3.79 -17.36 10.50
N VAL A 81 -3.23 -16.97 11.64
CA VAL A 81 -3.91 -16.19 12.68
C VAL A 81 -3.35 -14.77 12.64
N PRO A 82 -4.10 -13.79 12.12
CA PRO A 82 -3.61 -12.43 12.02
C PRO A 82 -3.35 -11.87 13.40
N GLN A 83 -2.11 -11.44 13.62
CA GLN A 83 -1.71 -10.79 14.87
C GLN A 83 -1.92 -9.27 14.77
N GLY A 84 -1.87 -8.58 15.91
CA GLY A 84 -2.01 -7.12 16.00
C GLY A 84 -3.36 -6.66 16.54
N ASN A 85 -3.70 -5.41 16.27
CA ASN A 85 -4.90 -4.73 16.77
C ASN A 85 -5.45 -3.74 15.73
N ALA A 86 -6.56 -3.08 16.04
CA ALA A 86 -7.19 -2.14 15.12
C ALA A 86 -6.23 -1.05 14.59
N MET A 87 -5.28 -0.57 15.40
CA MET A 87 -4.28 0.42 14.97
C MET A 87 -3.31 -0.13 13.92
N SER A 88 -2.86 -1.39 14.07
CA SER A 88 -2.01 -2.02 13.05
C SER A 88 -2.78 -2.34 11.78
N TRP A 89 -4.09 -2.60 11.87
CA TRP A 89 -4.93 -2.94 10.71
C TRP A 89 -5.23 -1.74 9.81
N ILE A 90 -5.24 -0.54 10.38
CA ILE A 90 -5.46 0.70 9.63
C ILE A 90 -4.17 1.36 9.15
N GLN A 91 -3.00 0.75 9.40
CA GLN A 91 -1.69 1.32 9.07
C GLN A 91 -1.58 1.67 7.59
N ASP A 92 -1.17 2.90 7.27
CA ASP A 92 -0.92 3.32 5.90
C ASP A 92 0.38 2.72 5.33
N SER A 93 0.44 2.63 4.01
CA SER A 93 1.59 2.10 3.27
C SER A 93 2.83 3.00 3.34
N ILE A 94 2.72 4.25 3.83
CA ILE A 94 3.87 5.15 3.98
C ILE A 94 4.70 4.72 5.19
N THR A 95 4.06 4.32 6.27
CA THR A 95 4.76 3.76 7.44
C THR A 95 5.52 2.49 7.06
N LEU A 96 4.92 1.61 6.25
CA LEU A 96 5.59 0.43 5.71
C LEU A 96 6.77 0.81 4.80
N ALA A 97 6.61 1.86 3.99
CA ALA A 97 7.67 2.36 3.11
C ALA A 97 8.89 2.85 3.90
N LEU A 98 8.67 3.53 5.04
CA LEU A 98 9.77 3.95 5.92
C LEU A 98 10.51 2.75 6.53
N GLN A 99 9.78 1.70 6.93
CA GLN A 99 10.40 0.47 7.46
C GLN A 99 11.23 -0.26 6.40
N LEU A 100 10.69 -0.41 5.17
CA LEU A 100 11.44 -1.03 4.07
C LEU A 100 12.64 -0.19 3.64
N GLN A 101 12.50 1.12 3.58
CA GLN A 101 13.59 2.05 3.28
C GLN A 101 14.77 1.83 4.23
N GLU A 102 14.51 1.74 5.53
CA GLU A 102 15.57 1.51 6.53
C GLU A 102 16.31 0.19 6.30
N ILE A 103 15.56 -0.90 6.04
CA ILE A 103 16.13 -2.23 5.77
C ILE A 103 17.00 -2.19 4.50
N LEU A 104 16.46 -1.68 3.40
CA LEU A 104 17.13 -1.67 2.10
C LEU A 104 18.35 -0.75 2.10
N THR A 105 18.26 0.43 2.72
CA THR A 105 19.41 1.33 2.87
C THR A 105 20.51 0.72 3.74
N THR A 106 20.16 0.04 4.84
CA THR A 106 21.14 -0.64 5.70
C THR A 106 21.90 -1.74 4.95
N LEU A 107 21.22 -2.44 4.04
CA LEU A 107 21.81 -3.46 3.18
C LEU A 107 22.49 -2.89 1.93
N ALA A 108 22.52 -1.56 1.77
CA ALA A 108 23.03 -0.88 0.59
C ALA A 108 22.37 -1.34 -0.73
N ILE A 109 21.09 -1.76 -0.67
CA ILE A 109 20.31 -2.20 -1.84
C ILE A 109 19.69 -0.97 -2.51
N PRO A 110 20.05 -0.64 -3.76
CA PRO A 110 19.41 0.44 -4.50
C PRO A 110 17.93 0.14 -4.71
N HIS A 111 17.07 1.12 -4.46
CA HIS A 111 15.63 0.95 -4.54
C HIS A 111 14.89 2.26 -4.79
N TYR A 112 13.66 2.16 -5.25
CA TYR A 112 12.71 3.27 -5.29
C TYR A 112 11.27 2.77 -5.14
N ILE A 113 10.41 3.63 -4.61
CA ILE A 113 8.97 3.38 -4.47
C ILE A 113 8.27 3.76 -5.77
N THR A 114 7.32 2.93 -6.21
CA THR A 114 6.57 3.13 -7.46
C THR A 114 5.05 3.11 -7.23
N ASN A 115 4.27 3.15 -8.31
CA ASN A 115 2.81 3.03 -8.36
C ASN A 115 2.08 3.92 -7.34
N GLY A 116 1.20 3.38 -6.50
CA GLY A 116 0.22 4.14 -5.72
C GLY A 116 0.83 5.21 -4.82
N ILE A 117 1.95 4.91 -4.15
CA ILE A 117 2.64 5.88 -3.30
C ILE A 117 3.33 6.96 -4.13
N ALA A 118 4.01 6.61 -5.22
CA ALA A 118 4.63 7.58 -6.12
C ALA A 118 3.59 8.49 -6.78
N ALA A 119 2.47 7.92 -7.22
CA ALA A 119 1.34 8.66 -7.78
C ALA A 119 0.76 9.63 -6.76
N SER A 120 0.61 9.23 -5.49
CA SER A 120 0.17 10.14 -4.42
C SER A 120 1.18 11.24 -4.12
N ALA A 121 2.49 10.95 -4.18
CA ALA A 121 3.53 11.94 -3.90
C ALA A 121 3.62 13.03 -4.98
N TYR A 122 3.54 12.64 -6.25
CA TYR A 122 3.76 13.55 -7.39
C TYR A 122 2.47 13.99 -8.10
N GLY A 123 1.37 13.27 -7.89
CA GLY A 123 0.06 13.53 -8.47
C GLY A 123 -0.98 13.86 -7.41
N GLU A 124 -2.14 13.24 -7.54
CA GLU A 124 -3.29 13.42 -6.65
C GLU A 124 -3.26 12.40 -5.50
N PRO A 125 -3.36 12.84 -4.23
CA PRO A 125 -3.42 11.93 -3.09
C PRO A 125 -4.60 10.97 -3.19
N ARG A 126 -4.33 9.67 -3.10
CA ARG A 126 -5.33 8.61 -3.06
C ARG A 126 -5.00 7.60 -1.97
N SER A 127 -6.00 6.82 -1.54
CA SER A 127 -5.72 5.64 -0.73
C SER A 127 -5.06 4.55 -1.57
N THR A 128 -4.09 3.86 -0.99
CA THR A 128 -3.52 2.64 -1.58
C THR A 128 -3.51 1.51 -0.55
N ARG A 129 -3.65 0.28 -1.04
CA ARG A 129 -3.70 -0.91 -0.18
C ARG A 129 -2.30 -1.46 0.05
N ASP A 130 -1.52 -1.50 -1.01
CA ASP A 130 -0.17 -2.07 -1.12
C ASP A 130 0.90 -0.98 -1.24
N LEU A 131 2.14 -1.45 -1.17
CA LEU A 131 3.35 -0.70 -1.37
C LEU A 131 4.18 -1.41 -2.42
N ASP A 132 4.44 -0.73 -3.53
CA ASP A 132 5.28 -1.25 -4.61
C ASP A 132 6.68 -0.66 -4.51
N VAL A 133 7.68 -1.53 -4.46
CA VAL A 133 9.10 -1.16 -4.40
C VAL A 133 9.85 -1.91 -5.49
N VAL A 134 10.64 -1.18 -6.27
CA VAL A 134 11.62 -1.76 -7.17
C VAL A 134 12.96 -1.76 -6.46
N ILE A 135 13.60 -2.92 -6.41
CA ILE A 135 14.93 -3.10 -5.83
C ILE A 135 15.90 -3.64 -6.87
N SER A 136 17.17 -3.29 -6.76
CA SER A 136 18.26 -3.86 -7.54
C SER A 136 19.11 -4.72 -6.61
N ILE A 137 19.00 -6.04 -6.72
CA ILE A 137 19.68 -6.99 -5.83
C ILE A 137 20.30 -8.13 -6.62
N SER A 138 21.45 -8.64 -6.19
CA SER A 138 22.01 -9.87 -6.73
C SER A 138 21.39 -11.11 -6.07
N LEU A 139 21.31 -12.24 -6.80
CA LEU A 139 20.78 -13.49 -6.23
C LEU A 139 21.60 -13.99 -5.03
N THR A 140 22.88 -13.64 -4.95
CA THR A 140 23.76 -13.96 -3.82
C THR A 140 23.42 -13.21 -2.54
N GLU A 141 22.76 -12.06 -2.64
CA GLU A 141 22.34 -11.22 -1.50
C GLU A 141 20.88 -11.49 -1.09
N LEU A 142 20.14 -12.30 -1.86
CA LEU A 142 18.72 -12.56 -1.65
C LEU A 142 18.44 -13.14 -0.26
N ASP A 143 19.22 -14.13 0.17
CA ASP A 143 19.06 -14.74 1.52
C ASP A 143 19.22 -13.73 2.64
N LEU A 144 20.20 -12.83 2.51
CA LEU A 144 20.41 -11.79 3.51
C LEU A 144 19.22 -10.84 3.59
N LEU A 145 18.67 -10.42 2.46
CA LEU A 145 17.46 -9.60 2.43
C LEU A 145 16.28 -10.34 3.08
N VAL A 146 16.06 -11.60 2.73
CA VAL A 146 14.96 -12.42 3.28
C VAL A 146 15.06 -12.53 4.79
N GLU A 147 16.24 -12.83 5.32
CA GLU A 147 16.46 -12.96 6.76
C GLU A 147 16.23 -11.63 7.50
N ARG A 148 16.64 -10.51 6.91
CA ARG A 148 16.38 -9.17 7.48
C ARG A 148 14.91 -8.81 7.47
N LEU A 149 14.19 -9.10 6.39
CA LEU A 149 12.74 -8.90 6.30
C LEU A 149 11.99 -9.77 7.33
N LYS A 150 12.32 -11.05 7.43
CA LYS A 150 11.72 -11.95 8.44
C LYS A 150 12.00 -11.48 9.86
N SER A 151 13.23 -11.05 10.14
CA SER A 151 13.62 -10.50 11.44
C SER A 151 12.86 -9.22 11.80
N ALA A 152 12.46 -8.43 10.80
CA ALA A 152 11.60 -7.27 10.97
C ALA A 152 10.10 -7.62 11.02
N GLY A 153 9.74 -8.90 10.99
CA GLY A 153 8.37 -9.39 11.11
C GLY A 153 7.61 -9.53 9.79
N PHE A 154 8.28 -9.37 8.64
CA PHE A 154 7.65 -9.59 7.34
C PHE A 154 7.55 -11.09 7.01
N TYR A 155 6.40 -11.47 6.44
CA TYR A 155 6.26 -12.73 5.75
C TYR A 155 6.80 -12.58 4.31
N VAL A 156 7.64 -13.50 3.86
CA VAL A 156 8.33 -13.43 2.56
C VAL A 156 8.06 -14.70 1.75
N PRO A 157 6.99 -14.74 0.93
CA PRO A 157 6.69 -15.86 0.04
C PRO A 157 7.47 -15.80 -1.29
N GLY A 158 7.42 -16.88 -2.08
CA GLY A 158 7.85 -16.87 -3.49
C GLY A 158 9.36 -16.79 -3.75
N ILE A 159 10.21 -17.01 -2.73
CA ILE A 159 11.67 -16.89 -2.87
C ILE A 159 12.26 -17.92 -3.84
N GLU A 160 11.71 -19.14 -3.87
CA GLU A 160 12.12 -20.15 -4.84
C GLU A 160 11.82 -19.72 -6.28
N ASP A 161 10.72 -19.01 -6.51
CA ASP A 161 10.39 -18.49 -7.83
C ASP A 161 11.34 -17.38 -8.28
N VAL A 162 11.81 -16.53 -7.34
CA VAL A 162 12.87 -15.54 -7.62
C VAL A 162 14.15 -16.25 -8.04
N ARG A 163 14.58 -17.28 -7.28
CA ARG A 163 15.82 -18.02 -7.54
C ARG A 163 15.81 -18.71 -8.90
N ASN A 164 14.67 -19.28 -9.27
CA ASN A 164 14.50 -20.02 -10.51
C ASN A 164 14.19 -19.11 -11.71
N GLY A 165 14.01 -17.80 -11.50
CA GLY A 165 13.60 -16.86 -12.54
C GLY A 165 12.20 -17.12 -13.07
N THR A 166 11.37 -17.82 -12.29
CA THR A 166 9.98 -18.18 -12.63
C THR A 166 8.96 -17.25 -12.00
N MET A 167 9.40 -16.27 -11.21
CA MET A 167 8.53 -15.24 -10.67
C MET A 167 7.90 -14.44 -11.81
N HIS A 168 6.62 -14.68 -12.04
CA HIS A 168 5.80 -13.84 -12.90
C HIS A 168 5.42 -12.57 -12.13
N SER A 169 5.60 -11.41 -12.75
CA SER A 169 5.07 -10.16 -12.18
C SER A 169 3.56 -10.27 -12.04
N VAL A 170 3.06 -10.20 -10.80
CA VAL A 170 1.63 -10.09 -10.54
C VAL A 170 1.21 -8.68 -10.98
N GLY A 171 0.68 -8.56 -12.21
CA GLY A 171 0.14 -7.31 -12.73
C GLY A 171 0.82 -6.77 -13.98
N SER A 172 0.73 -7.49 -15.09
CA SER A 172 0.67 -6.84 -16.42
C SER A 172 -0.80 -6.72 -16.83
N GLY A 173 -1.58 -6.00 -16.04
CA GLY A 173 -2.84 -5.44 -16.53
C GLY A 173 -2.48 -4.35 -17.52
N THR A 174 -2.69 -4.64 -18.81
CA THR A 174 -2.51 -3.68 -19.90
C THR A 174 -3.28 -2.40 -19.56
N ILE A 175 -2.59 -1.26 -19.61
CA ILE A 175 -3.18 0.09 -19.54
C ILE A 175 -4.15 0.28 -20.70
#